data_AF-A0A2A2SEN4-F1
#
_entry.id   AF-A0A2A2SEN4-F1
#
_cell.length_a   1.000
_cell.length_b   1.000
_cell.length_c   1.000
_cell.angle_alpha   90.00
_cell.angle_beta   90.00
_cell.angle_gamma   90.00
#
_symmetry.space_group_name_H-M   'P 1'
#
loop_
_entity.id
_entity.type
_entity.pdbx_description
1 polymer ?
#
loop_
_entity_poly.entity_id
_entity_poly.type
_entity_poly.pdbx_seq_one_letter_code
_entity_poly.pdbx_strand_id
1 'polypeptide(L)' 'MELIAAMLMVAGQTAATPAEPKPVEPKKVCRRETSTSSRLDVRRVCKTRAEWDAQERAEQRNLQRQNDWGRAGSAG' A
#
# COMPACT_ATOMS: atom_id res chain seq x y z
N MET A 1 47.60 -48.00 30.84
CA MET A 1 47.85 -48.49 29.48
C MET A 1 46.50 -48.92 28.93
N GLU A 2 45.75 -48.14 28.16
CA GLU A 2 46.04 -46.94 27.39
C GLU A 2 44.74 -46.14 27.23
N LEU A 3 44.89 -44.82 27.11
CA LEU A 3 43.92 -43.88 26.56
C LEU A 3 43.65 -44.20 25.10
N ILE A 4 42.39 -44.29 24.65
CA ILE A 4 42.05 -43.98 23.26
C ILE A 4 40.80 -43.10 23.22
N ALA A 5 41.09 -41.84 22.94
CA ALA A 5 40.19 -40.79 22.51
C ALA A 5 39.64 -41.09 21.11
N ALA A 6 38.39 -40.71 20.86
CA ALA A 6 37.94 -40.01 19.64
C ALA A 6 36.41 -39.91 19.64
N MET A 7 35.86 -38.92 20.35
CA MET A 7 34.52 -38.42 20.01
C MET A 7 34.63 -37.66 18.69
N LEU A 8 34.24 -38.31 17.59
CA LEU A 8 34.04 -37.67 16.29
C LEU A 8 32.96 -36.60 16.43
N MET A 9 33.35 -35.33 16.38
CA MET A 9 32.42 -34.21 16.23
C MET A 9 31.80 -34.29 14.83
N VAL A 10 30.51 -34.61 14.75
CA VAL A 10 29.74 -34.47 13.52
C VAL A 10 29.61 -32.97 13.23
N ALA A 11 30.30 -32.49 12.20
CA ALA A 11 30.11 -31.15 11.69
C ALA A 11 28.73 -31.08 11.02
N GLY A 12 27.74 -30.58 11.76
CA GLY A 12 26.40 -30.30 11.26
C GLY A 12 26.49 -29.31 10.12
N GLN A 13 26.31 -29.80 8.89
CA GLN A 13 26.10 -28.98 7.71
C GLN A 13 24.79 -28.21 7.93
N THR A 14 24.89 -26.94 8.31
CA THR A 14 23.78 -25.99 8.19
C THR A 14 23.54 -25.79 6.70
N ALA A 15 22.58 -26.55 6.17
CA ALA A 15 22.00 -26.25 4.88
C ALA A 15 21.40 -24.85 4.96
N ALA A 16 21.92 -23.93 4.15
CA ALA A 16 21.34 -22.60 4.02
C ALA A 16 19.93 -22.75 3.43
N THR A 17 18.91 -22.50 4.25
CA THR A 17 17.52 -22.40 3.80
C THR A 17 17.44 -21.35 2.69
N PRO A 18 16.91 -21.69 1.49
CA PRO A 18 16.66 -20.71 0.45
C PRO A 18 15.77 -19.60 1.00
N ALA A 19 16.22 -18.35 0.90
CA ALA A 19 15.43 -17.21 1.34
C ALA A 19 14.16 -17.13 0.50
N GLU A 20 13.01 -17.35 1.14
CA GLU A 20 11.70 -17.18 0.52
C GLU A 20 11.55 -15.75 -0.02
N PRO A 21 10.99 -15.58 -1.25
CA PRO A 21 10.78 -14.27 -1.82
C PRO A 21 9.81 -13.48 -0.95
N LYS A 22 10.31 -12.40 -0.36
CA LYS A 22 9.52 -11.51 0.50
C LYS A 22 8.33 -10.95 -0.31
N PRO A 23 7.11 -10.98 0.25
CA PRO A 23 5.94 -10.36 -0.38
C PRO A 23 6.24 -8.92 -0.79
N VAL A 24 6.07 -8.61 -2.07
CA VAL A 24 6.27 -7.26 -2.58
C VAL A 24 5.09 -6.41 -2.12
N GLU A 25 5.31 -5.56 -1.13
CA GLU A 25 4.29 -4.62 -0.68
C GLU A 25 3.86 -3.72 -1.85
N PRO A 26 2.55 -3.46 -2.01
CA PRO A 26 2.05 -2.65 -3.10
C PRO A 26 2.61 -1.23 -3.03
N LYS A 27 3.23 -0.79 -4.12
CA LYS A 27 3.87 0.53 -4.21
C LYS A 27 2.83 1.63 -3.94
N LYS A 28 3.16 2.50 -2.98
CA LYS A 28 2.34 3.68 -2.64
C LYS A 28 2.75 4.86 -3.53
N VAL A 29 1.76 5.57 -4.06
CA VAL A 29 1.90 6.81 -4.81
C VAL A 29 1.46 7.96 -3.91
N CYS A 30 2.36 8.92 -3.69
CA CYS A 30 2.08 10.11 -2.89
C CYS A 30 1.67 11.29 -3.77
N ARG A 31 0.54 11.91 -3.46
CA ARG A 31 0.02 13.12 -4.11
C ARG A 31 -0.13 14.25 -3.07
N ARG A 32 0.03 15.50 -3.50
CA ARG A 32 -0.33 16.67 -2.68
C ARG A 32 -1.77 17.04 -2.99
N GLU A 33 -2.64 16.99 -1.99
CA GLU A 33 -4.02 17.45 -2.10
C GLU A 33 -4.11 18.84 -1.47
N THR A 34 -4.69 19.78 -2.20
CA THR A 34 -5.00 21.12 -1.69
C THR A 34 -6.47 21.14 -1.30
N SER A 35 -6.78 21.57 -0.08
CA SER A 35 -8.16 21.71 0.35
C SER A 35 -8.80 22.92 -0.34
N THR A 36 -10.04 22.77 -0.81
CA THR A 36 -10.82 23.89 -1.41
C THR A 36 -11.03 25.03 -0.40
N SER A 37 -10.98 24.72 0.90
CA SER A 37 -11.19 25.68 1.98
C SER A 37 -10.03 26.66 2.18
N SER A 38 -8.79 26.29 1.83
CA SER A 38 -7.65 27.18 1.96
C SER A 38 -6.45 26.72 1.13
N ARG A 39 -5.85 27.62 0.34
CA ARG A 39 -4.64 27.33 -0.47
C ARG A 39 -3.40 27.02 0.38
N LEU A 40 -3.45 27.32 1.68
CA LEU A 40 -2.38 27.04 2.64
C LEU A 40 -2.48 25.62 3.22
N ASP A 41 -3.65 24.98 3.13
CA ASP A 41 -3.86 23.62 3.64
C ASP A 41 -3.53 22.61 2.54
N VAL A 42 -2.24 22.33 2.41
CA VAL A 42 -1.70 21.33 1.48
C VAL A 42 -1.24 20.12 2.28
N ARG A 43 -1.91 18.98 2.09
CA ARG A 43 -1.55 17.72 2.73
C ARG A 43 -0.96 16.73 1.74
N ARG A 44 0.04 15.95 2.17
CA ARG A 44 0.62 14.87 1.37
C ARG A 44 -0.11 13.57 1.73
N VAL A 45 -0.75 12.97 0.74
CA VAL A 45 -1.51 11.72 0.89
C VAL A 45 -0.82 10.64 0.08
N CYS A 46 -0.48 9.53 0.71
CA CYS A 46 0.16 8.38 0.06
C CYS A 46 -0.78 7.19 0.10
N LYS A 47 -1.16 6.70 -1.08
CA LYS A 47 -2.07 5.56 -1.26
C LYS A 47 -1.56 4.63 -2.34
N THR A 48 -1.98 3.37 -2.31
CA THR A 48 -1.77 2.43 -3.41
C THR A 48 -2.54 2.86 -4.66
N ARG A 49 -2.18 2.30 -5.82
CA ARG A 49 -2.90 2.62 -7.06
C ARG A 49 -4.39 2.25 -6.98
N ALA A 50 -4.69 1.08 -6.42
CA ALA A 50 -6.07 0.62 -6.27
C ALA A 50 -6.92 1.56 -5.41
N GLU A 51 -6.34 2.13 -4.35
CA GLU A 51 -7.01 3.10 -3.50
C GLU A 51 -7.25 4.43 -4.21
N TRP A 52 -6.30 4.90 -5.02
CA TRP A 52 -6.48 6.09 -5.86
C TRP A 52 -7.61 5.90 -6.86
N ASP A 53 -7.61 4.77 -7.58
CA ASP A 53 -8.65 4.48 -8.56
C ASP A 53 -10.03 4.35 -7.89
N ALA A 54 -10.09 3.80 -6.67
CA ALA A 54 -11.33 3.72 -5.90
C ALA A 54 -11.85 5.10 -5.48
N GLN A 55 -10.95 6.00 -5.06
CA GLN A 55 -11.29 7.38 -4.71
C GLN A 55 -11.81 8.14 -5.93
N GLU A 56 -11.12 8.07 -7.07
CA GLU A 56 -11.55 8.73 -8.31
C GLU A 56 -12.94 8.26 -8.74
N ARG A 57 -13.23 6.95 -8.69
CA ARG A 57 -14.58 6.43 -8.96
C ARG A 57 -15.64 6.97 -8.00
N ALA A 58 -15.32 7.14 -6.73
CA ALA A 58 -16.25 7.69 -5.74
C ALA A 58 -16.54 9.17 -5.99
N GLU A 59 -15.50 9.95 -6.31
CA GLU A 59 -15.62 11.36 -6.67
C GLU A 59 -16.50 11.55 -7.91
N GLN A 60 -16.29 10.76 -8.97
CA GLN A 60 -17.12 10.81 -10.19
C GLN A 60 -18.61 10.57 -9.91
N ARG A 61 -18.95 9.58 -9.07
CA ARG A 61 -20.34 9.33 -8.69
C ARG A 61 -20.95 10.49 -7.90
N ASN A 62 -20.17 11.14 -7.05
CA ASN A 62 -20.63 12.30 -6.30
C ASN A 62 -20.85 13.52 -7.19
N LEU A 63 -19.98 13.73 -8.19
CA LEU A 63 -20.15 14.79 -9.19
C LEU A 63 -21.39 14.55 -10.04
N GLN A 64 -21.62 13.32 -10.53
CA GLN A 64 -22.84 12.96 -11.26
C GLN A 64 -24.10 13.27 -10.45
N ARG A 65 -24.16 12.80 -9.20
CA ARG A 65 -25.31 13.07 -8.33
C ARG A 65 -25.56 14.56 -8.09
N GLN A 66 -24.51 15.36 -7.91
CA GLN A 66 -24.63 16.81 -7.76
C GLN A 66 -25.18 17.46 -9.03
N ASN A 67 -24.69 17.04 -10.20
CA ASN A 67 -25.16 17.56 -11.49
C ASN A 67 -26.63 17.18 -11.75
N ASP A 68 -27.03 15.95 -11.44
CA ASP A 68 -28.40 15.48 -11.57
C ASP A 68 -29.35 16.28 -10.67
N TRP A 69 -28.93 16.56 -9.42
CA TRP A 69 -29.69 17.39 -8.49
C TRP A 69 -29.85 18.84 -9.00
N GLY A 70 -28.78 19.44 -9.52
CA GLY A 70 -28.84 20.78 -10.11
C GLY A 70 -29.76 20.86 -11.32
N ARG A 71 -29.79 19.81 -12.16
CA ARG A 71 -30.72 19.70 -13.29
C ARG A 71 -32.17 19.54 -12.83
N ALA A 72 -32.44 18.73 -11.81
CA ALA A 72 -33.79 18.56 -11.28
C ALA A 72 -34.33 19.84 -10.63
N GLY A 73 -33.49 20.60 -9.92
CA GLY A 73 -33.88 21.85 -9.25
C GLY A 73 -34.09 23.05 -10.17
N SER A 74 -33.56 23.02 -11.39
CA SER A 74 -33.71 24.09 -12.40
C SER A 74 -34.94 23.92 -13.30
N ALA A 75 -35.66 22.81 -13.15
CA ALA A 75 -36.90 22.52 -13.87
C ALA A 75 -38.17 22.93 -13.10
N GLY A 76 -38.02 23.66 -11.98
CA GLY A 76 -39.11 24.12 -11.11
C GLY A 76 -39.37 25.62 -11.21
#